data_AF-A0A6C0KKX0-F1
#
_entry.id   AF-A0A6C0KKX0-F1
#
_cell.length_a   1.000
_cell.length_b   1.000
_cell.length_c   1.000
_cell.angle_alpha   90.00
_cell.angle_beta   90.00
_cell.angle_gamma   90.00
#
_symmetry.space_group_name_H-M   'P 1'
#
loop_
_entity.id
_entity.type
_entity.pdbx_description
1 polymer ?
#
loop_
_entity_poly.entity_id
_entity_poly.type
_entity_poly.pdbx_seq_one_letter_code
_entity_poly.pdbx_strand_id
1 'polypeptide(L)'
;MLSFSNVDIAYPIIKETIPKSSLGYNTNNKYPEFPPLMSDGRSIVSSHQPEAMINNELLHRNGIQTNWQYRKYLTENSKSIMEWNFREASNDAGYFKRHTDAPINAMDSLQSATTPYLFNSIMDNNKPIGHASSDLKMLYLSREQLNARKISPVITQEDLLRKM
;
A
#
# COMPACT_ATOMS: atom_id res chain seq x y z
N MET A 1 29.46 -37.68 -15.75
CA MET A 1 28.06 -38.19 -15.72
C MET A 1 27.18 -36.97 -15.52
N LEU A 2 26.38 -36.61 -16.52
CA LEU A 2 25.60 -35.36 -16.57
C LEU A 2 24.55 -35.36 -15.45
N SER A 3 24.55 -34.35 -14.58
CA SER A 3 23.52 -34.21 -13.55
C SER A 3 22.25 -33.71 -14.22
N PHE A 4 21.22 -34.56 -14.24
CA PHE A 4 19.90 -34.16 -14.68
C PHE A 4 19.32 -33.14 -13.70
N SER A 5 18.89 -31.99 -14.22
CA SER A 5 18.09 -31.02 -13.49
C SER A 5 16.74 -31.65 -13.12
N ASN A 6 16.53 -31.88 -11.83
CA ASN A 6 15.25 -32.35 -11.28
C ASN A 6 14.30 -31.15 -11.10
N VAL A 7 12.99 -31.37 -11.26
CA VAL A 7 11.89 -30.41 -11.00
C VAL A 7 11.99 -29.82 -9.59
N ASP A 8 12.54 -30.58 -8.64
CA ASP A 8 12.78 -30.13 -7.27
C ASP A 8 13.80 -28.96 -7.15
N ILE A 9 14.58 -28.68 -8.21
CA ILE A 9 15.50 -27.53 -8.29
C ILE A 9 14.77 -26.30 -8.86
N ALA A 10 13.66 -26.49 -9.58
CA ALA A 10 12.90 -25.40 -10.21
C ALA A 10 12.22 -24.50 -9.16
N TYR A 11 11.97 -25.04 -7.96
CA TYR A 11 11.44 -24.31 -6.82
C TYR A 11 12.38 -24.48 -5.63
N PRO A 12 13.17 -23.47 -5.24
CA PRO A 12 14.00 -23.59 -4.05
C PRO A 12 13.10 -23.81 -2.84
N ILE A 13 13.37 -24.86 -2.06
CA ILE A 13 12.79 -25.02 -0.73
C ILE A 13 13.20 -23.78 0.08
N ILE A 14 12.23 -22.92 0.38
CA ILE A 14 12.44 -21.69 1.15
C ILE A 14 12.87 -22.08 2.56
N LYS A 15 14.18 -22.11 2.82
CA LYS A 15 14.72 -22.44 4.15
C LYS A 15 14.64 -21.28 5.14
N GLU A 16 14.52 -20.05 4.63
CA GLU A 16 14.38 -18.85 5.47
C GLU A 16 12.96 -18.31 5.39
N THR A 17 12.03 -19.00 6.05
CA THR A 17 10.82 -18.32 6.51
C THR A 17 11.25 -17.43 7.67
N ILE A 18 11.30 -16.12 7.47
CA ILE A 18 11.52 -15.16 8.56
C ILE A 18 10.57 -15.54 9.70
N PRO A 19 11.05 -15.72 10.95
CA PRO A 19 10.19 -16.16 12.03
C PRO A 19 9.03 -15.19 12.21
N LYS A 20 7.82 -15.74 12.38
CA LYS A 20 6.58 -14.99 12.59
C LYS A 20 6.77 -14.00 13.74
N SER A 21 6.28 -12.77 13.60
CA SER A 21 6.29 -11.80 14.70
C SER A 21 5.59 -12.39 15.94
N SER A 22 6.17 -12.14 17.11
CA SER A 22 5.63 -12.54 18.41
C SER A 22 4.36 -11.77 18.79
N LEU A 23 4.12 -10.60 18.19
CA LEU A 23 2.99 -9.73 18.50
C LEU A 23 1.67 -10.20 17.87
N GLY A 24 1.68 -11.32 17.14
CA GLY A 24 0.49 -12.09 16.81
C GLY A 24 -0.59 -11.26 16.13
N TYR A 25 -0.37 -10.83 14.89
CA TYR A 25 -1.43 -10.14 14.14
C TYR A 25 -2.56 -11.13 13.82
N ASN A 26 -3.75 -10.86 14.36
CA ASN A 26 -5.00 -11.39 13.84
C ASN A 26 -5.53 -10.38 12.82
N THR A 27 -5.76 -10.82 11.60
CA THR A 27 -6.46 -10.02 10.60
C THR A 27 -7.92 -9.97 11.01
N ASN A 28 -8.61 -8.81 10.98
CA ASN A 28 -10.08 -8.79 11.07
C ASN A 28 -10.74 -9.31 9.78
N ASN A 29 -10.08 -10.24 9.10
CA ASN A 29 -10.53 -10.86 7.89
C ASN A 29 -11.10 -12.23 8.27
N LYS A 30 -12.42 -12.36 8.13
CA LYS A 30 -13.14 -13.62 8.37
C LYS A 30 -12.68 -14.73 7.41
N TYR A 31 -12.09 -14.37 6.26
CA TYR A 31 -11.68 -15.30 5.21
C TYR A 31 -10.18 -15.15 4.90
N PRO A 32 -9.29 -15.91 5.57
CA PRO A 32 -7.83 -15.77 5.43
C PRO A 32 -7.28 -15.99 4.02
N GLU A 33 -7.96 -16.83 3.23
CA GLU A 33 -7.58 -17.18 1.84
C GLU A 33 -7.87 -16.06 0.82
N PHE A 34 -8.56 -15.00 1.23
CA PHE A 34 -8.94 -13.89 0.37
C PHE A 34 -8.33 -12.57 0.86
N PRO A 35 -7.95 -11.65 -0.04
CA PRO A 35 -7.41 -10.37 0.37
C PRO A 35 -8.45 -9.57 1.17
N PRO A 36 -8.02 -8.80 2.18
CA PRO A 36 -8.93 -7.98 2.97
C PRO A 36 -9.54 -6.86 2.12
N LEU A 37 -10.82 -6.60 2.33
CA LEU A 37 -11.61 -5.59 1.61
C LEU A 37 -11.36 -4.15 2.13
N MET A 38 -10.10 -3.79 2.38
CA MET A 38 -9.72 -2.45 2.84
C MET A 38 -9.10 -1.64 1.69
N SER A 39 -9.55 -0.40 1.50
CA SER A 39 -9.09 0.48 0.41
C SER A 39 -7.62 0.92 0.53
N ASP A 40 -7.09 0.90 1.75
CA ASP A 40 -5.71 1.27 2.07
C ASP A 40 -4.74 0.06 2.05
N GLY A 41 -5.20 -1.12 1.59
CA GLY A 41 -4.37 -2.32 1.43
C GLY A 41 -3.82 -2.94 2.73
N ARG A 42 -4.07 -2.34 3.89
CA ARG A 42 -3.68 -2.87 5.20
C ARG A 42 -4.49 -4.13 5.52
N SER A 43 -3.79 -5.25 5.69
CA SER A 43 -4.39 -6.55 6.04
C SER A 43 -4.41 -6.83 7.54
N ILE A 44 -3.45 -6.23 8.25
CA ILE A 44 -3.28 -6.42 9.68
C ILE A 44 -3.95 -5.29 10.46
N VAL A 45 -4.55 -5.63 11.60
CA VAL A 45 -4.88 -4.63 12.62
C VAL A 45 -3.56 -4.26 13.28
N SER A 46 -3.12 -3.00 13.15
CA SER A 46 -1.97 -2.53 13.93
C SER A 46 -2.35 -2.65 15.40
N SER A 47 -1.78 -3.62 16.10
CA SER A 47 -1.80 -3.67 17.55
C SER A 47 -0.78 -2.66 18.05
N HIS A 48 -1.07 -1.37 17.90
CA HIS A 48 -0.18 -0.33 18.37
C HIS A 48 -0.03 -0.46 19.89
N GLN A 49 1.10 -1.01 20.32
CA GLN A 49 1.48 -1.09 21.71
C GLN A 49 2.54 -0.01 21.97
N PRO A 50 2.36 0.84 23.00
CA PRO A 50 3.36 1.85 23.32
C PRO A 50 4.71 1.19 23.61
N GLU A 51 5.79 1.74 23.06
CA GLU A 51 7.16 1.22 23.26
C GLU A 51 7.55 1.16 24.74
N ALA A 52 7.02 2.08 25.56
CA ALA A 52 7.22 2.08 27.01
C ALA A 52 6.68 0.79 27.67
N MET A 53 5.55 0.27 27.20
CA MET A 53 4.98 -0.97 27.71
C MET A 53 5.81 -2.18 27.29
N ILE A 54 6.26 -2.22 26.03
CA ILE A 54 7.14 -3.27 25.49
C ILE A 54 8.48 -3.27 26.25
N ASN A 55 9.05 -2.09 26.51
CA ASN A 55 10.27 -1.96 27.28
C ASN A 55 10.05 -2.44 28.73
N ASN A 56 8.97 -2.05 29.40
CA ASN A 56 8.66 -2.55 30.74
C ASN A 56 8.54 -4.08 30.75
N GLU A 57 7.85 -4.67 29.77
CA GLU A 57 7.78 -6.13 29.63
C GLU A 57 9.16 -6.76 29.42
N LEU A 58 10.01 -6.16 28.58
CA LEU A 58 11.39 -6.60 28.37
C LEU A 58 12.18 -6.56 29.68
N LEU A 59 12.06 -5.50 30.48
CA LEU A 59 12.71 -5.41 31.79
C LEU A 59 12.20 -6.51 32.72
N HIS A 60 10.88 -6.69 32.81
CA HIS A 60 10.26 -7.71 33.66
C HIS A 60 10.64 -9.13 33.25
N ARG A 61 10.56 -9.46 31.96
CA ARG A 61 10.84 -10.80 31.41
C ARG A 61 12.30 -11.21 31.60
N ASN A 62 13.22 -10.25 31.49
CA ASN A 62 14.65 -10.48 31.66
C ASN A 62 15.15 -10.20 33.09
N GLY A 63 14.27 -9.87 34.03
CA GLY A 63 14.62 -9.60 35.43
C GLY A 63 15.58 -8.41 35.61
N ILE A 64 15.53 -7.41 34.73
CA ILE A 64 16.42 -6.25 34.75
C ILE A 64 15.92 -5.26 35.81
N GLN A 65 16.72 -5.04 36.85
CA GLN A 65 16.35 -4.16 37.98
C GLN A 65 17.20 -2.89 38.03
N THR A 66 18.44 -2.94 37.53
CA THR A 66 19.39 -1.82 37.62
C THR A 66 19.70 -1.23 36.25
N ASN A 67 20.03 0.07 36.21
CA ASN A 67 20.38 0.77 34.98
C ASN A 67 21.60 0.13 34.29
N TRP A 68 22.58 -0.34 35.07
CA TRP A 68 23.76 -1.02 34.53
C TRP A 68 23.39 -2.32 33.80
N GLN A 69 22.53 -3.15 34.40
CA GLN A 69 22.04 -4.38 33.78
C GLN A 69 21.28 -4.08 32.47
N TYR A 70 20.48 -3.01 32.47
CA TYR A 70 19.77 -2.58 31.27
C TYR A 70 20.73 -2.21 30.14
N ARG A 71 21.72 -1.36 30.42
CA ARG A 71 22.74 -0.98 29.42
C ARG A 71 23.51 -2.19 28.90
N LYS A 72 23.92 -3.09 29.79
CA LYS A 72 24.62 -4.33 29.43
C LYS A 72 23.76 -5.18 28.50
N TYR A 73 22.50 -5.41 28.87
CA TYR A 73 21.55 -6.19 28.06
C TYR A 73 21.36 -5.60 26.67
N LEU A 74 21.16 -4.27 26.58
CA LEU A 74 21.02 -3.58 25.29
C LEU A 74 22.28 -3.71 24.43
N THR A 75 23.47 -3.62 25.02
CA THR A 75 24.72 -3.76 24.26
C THR A 75 24.93 -5.18 23.75
N GLU A 76 24.68 -6.19 24.59
CA GLU A 76 24.88 -7.61 24.25
C GLU A 76 23.84 -8.09 23.22
N ASN A 77 22.59 -7.59 23.29
CA ASN A 77 21.48 -8.02 22.43
C ASN A 77 21.09 -7.00 21.35
N SER A 78 21.90 -5.95 21.16
CA SER A 78 21.63 -4.81 20.26
C SER A 78 21.15 -5.21 18.87
N LYS A 79 21.85 -6.16 18.22
CA LYS A 79 21.52 -6.63 16.87
C LYS A 79 20.13 -7.28 16.79
N SER A 80 19.79 -8.11 17.78
CA SER A 80 18.49 -8.79 17.83
C SER A 80 17.35 -7.80 18.09
N ILE A 81 17.57 -6.82 18.97
CA ILE A 81 16.59 -5.76 19.26
C ILE A 81 16.33 -4.92 18.01
N MET A 82 17.39 -4.54 17.28
CA MET A 82 17.26 -3.80 16.02
C MET A 82 16.47 -4.57 14.96
N GLU A 83 16.78 -5.86 14.78
CA GLU A 83 16.06 -6.71 13.83
C GLU A 83 14.57 -6.86 14.21
N TRP A 84 14.29 -7.05 15.50
CA TRP A 84 12.93 -7.15 16.01
C TRP A 84 12.16 -5.85 15.78
N ASN A 85 12.72 -4.70 16.17
CA ASN A 85 12.10 -3.38 15.95
C ASN A 85 11.85 -3.12 14.45
N PHE A 86 12.81 -3.46 13.60
CA PHE A 86 12.65 -3.30 12.15
C PHE A 86 11.51 -4.15 11.59
N ARG A 87 11.40 -5.40 12.04
CA ARG A 87 10.31 -6.30 11.62
C ARG A 87 8.95 -5.78 12.08
N GLU A 88 8.83 -5.35 13.34
CA GLU A 88 7.57 -4.80 13.86
C GLU A 88 7.17 -3.51 13.14
N ALA A 89 8.10 -2.59 12.89
CA ALA A 89 7.83 -1.37 12.13
C ALA A 89 7.45 -1.63 10.67
N SER A 90 8.11 -2.60 10.02
CA SER A 90 7.77 -3.01 8.65
C SER A 90 6.37 -3.61 8.57
N ASN A 91 5.97 -4.38 9.59
CA ASN A 91 4.62 -4.91 9.70
C ASN A 91 3.60 -3.76 9.83
N ASP A 92 3.81 -2.79 10.73
CA ASP A 92 2.88 -1.67 10.93
C ASP A 92 2.67 -0.82 9.66
N ALA A 93 3.70 -0.67 8.83
CA ALA A 93 3.61 0.02 7.55
C ALA A 93 2.94 -0.82 6.43
N GLY A 94 2.54 -2.06 6.71
CA GLY A 94 2.02 -2.99 5.71
C GLY A 94 3.07 -3.50 4.71
N TYR A 95 4.36 -3.27 5.00
CA TYR A 95 5.47 -3.63 4.13
C TYR A 95 6.01 -5.02 4.47
N PHE A 96 5.39 -6.07 3.90
CA PHE A 96 5.78 -7.46 4.19
C PHE A 96 6.63 -8.13 3.11
N LYS A 97 6.90 -7.45 1.98
CA LYS A 97 7.76 -7.97 0.90
C LYS A 97 8.66 -6.89 0.32
N ARG A 98 9.96 -7.18 0.22
CA ARG A 98 10.84 -6.44 -0.69
C ARG A 98 10.33 -6.69 -2.12
N HIS A 99 9.93 -5.64 -2.82
CA HIS A 99 9.63 -5.74 -4.24
C HIS A 99 10.94 -5.93 -5.00
N THR A 100 11.37 -7.18 -5.16
CA THR A 100 12.06 -7.72 -6.33
C THR A 100 12.41 -9.17 -6.03
N ASP A 101 11.62 -10.10 -6.57
CA ASP A 101 12.05 -11.47 -6.94
C ASP A 101 11.04 -12.08 -7.95
N ALA A 102 10.29 -11.26 -8.68
CA ALA A 102 9.45 -11.74 -9.78
C ALA A 102 10.25 -11.69 -11.09
N PRO A 103 10.32 -12.78 -11.87
CA PRO A 103 11.05 -12.79 -13.13
C PRO A 103 10.39 -11.84 -14.15
N ILE A 104 11.22 -11.13 -14.91
CA ILE A 104 10.91 -10.03 -15.84
C ILE A 104 9.90 -10.39 -16.97
N ASN A 105 9.48 -11.65 -17.09
CA ASN A 105 8.74 -12.16 -18.24
C ASN A 105 7.21 -12.07 -18.13
N ALA A 106 6.65 -11.47 -17.07
CA ALA A 106 5.21 -11.21 -16.94
C ALA A 106 4.81 -9.77 -17.31
N MET A 107 5.63 -9.07 -18.10
CA MET A 107 5.44 -7.66 -18.44
C MET A 107 4.97 -7.45 -19.90
N ASP A 108 4.18 -8.39 -20.45
CA ASP A 108 3.62 -8.24 -21.80
C ASP A 108 2.18 -7.68 -21.81
N SER A 109 1.49 -7.67 -20.66
CA SER A 109 0.16 -7.05 -20.52
C SER A 109 0.17 -5.68 -19.81
N LEU A 110 1.33 -5.23 -19.33
CA LEU A 110 1.50 -3.96 -18.62
C LEU A 110 1.95 -2.81 -19.55
N GLN A 111 1.74 -2.93 -20.86
CA GLN A 111 2.04 -1.85 -21.81
C GLN A 111 0.93 -0.78 -21.86
N SER A 112 -0.17 -0.94 -21.12
CA SER A 112 -1.21 0.09 -20.98
C SER A 112 -1.21 0.84 -19.64
N ALA A 113 -0.27 0.53 -18.72
CA ALA A 113 -0.23 1.17 -17.40
C ALA A 113 0.81 2.30 -17.27
N THR A 114 1.49 2.68 -18.37
CA THR A 114 2.61 3.64 -18.33
C THR A 114 2.22 5.06 -18.75
N THR A 115 1.01 5.30 -19.26
CA THR A 115 0.58 6.64 -19.68
C THR A 115 -0.66 7.11 -18.92
N PRO A 116 -0.66 8.37 -18.43
CA PRO A 116 -1.82 8.92 -17.73
C PRO A 116 -3.02 9.05 -18.68
N TYR A 117 -4.22 8.82 -18.16
CA TYR A 117 -5.46 8.97 -18.93
C TYR A 117 -5.68 10.44 -19.32
N LEU A 118 -5.85 10.69 -20.61
CA LEU A 118 -6.14 12.02 -21.17
C LEU A 118 -7.65 12.17 -21.40
N PHE A 119 -8.24 13.22 -20.84
CA PHE A 119 -9.66 13.57 -21.06
C PHE A 119 -9.83 14.31 -22.38
N ASN A 120 -10.90 14.01 -23.11
CA ASN A 120 -11.12 14.58 -24.43
C ASN A 120 -11.69 16.00 -24.40
N SER A 121 -12.40 16.37 -23.33
CA SER A 121 -13.00 17.69 -23.16
C SER A 121 -13.25 18.00 -21.69
N ILE A 122 -13.52 19.27 -21.37
CA ILE A 122 -13.88 19.68 -20.00
C ILE A 122 -15.21 19.07 -19.51
N MET A 123 -16.06 18.66 -20.46
CA MET A 123 -17.34 18.01 -20.20
C MET A 123 -17.23 16.48 -20.14
N ASP A 124 -16.03 15.94 -20.35
CA ASP A 124 -15.77 14.49 -20.30
C ASP A 124 -15.80 14.01 -18.83
N ASN A 125 -16.75 13.11 -18.53
CA ASN A 125 -16.96 12.56 -17.19
C ASN A 125 -16.47 11.11 -17.06
N ASN A 126 -15.65 10.64 -18.01
CA ASN A 126 -15.09 9.29 -17.96
C ASN A 126 -14.22 9.06 -16.72
N LYS A 127 -14.35 7.88 -16.09
CA LYS A 127 -13.60 7.54 -14.88
C LYS A 127 -12.62 6.40 -15.20
N PRO A 128 -11.36 6.71 -15.58
CA PRO A 128 -10.36 5.70 -15.85
C PRO A 128 -10.02 4.90 -14.58
N ILE A 129 -9.32 3.77 -14.77
CA ILE A 129 -8.86 2.92 -13.67
C ILE A 129 -8.01 3.75 -12.69
N GLY A 130 -8.29 3.65 -11.39
CA GLY A 130 -7.62 4.42 -10.35
C GLY A 130 -8.12 5.86 -10.16
N HIS A 131 -9.18 6.27 -10.86
CA HIS A 131 -9.74 7.61 -10.68
C HIS A 131 -10.30 7.83 -9.25
N ALA A 132 -9.59 8.64 -8.46
CA ALA A 132 -10.06 9.10 -7.16
C ALA A 132 -10.86 10.42 -7.29
N SER A 133 -12.00 10.50 -6.61
CA SER A 133 -12.80 11.73 -6.46
C SER A 133 -12.76 12.19 -5.00
N SER A 134 -12.51 13.49 -4.79
CA SER A 134 -12.65 14.16 -3.49
C SER A 134 -13.66 15.29 -3.61
N ASP A 135 -14.27 15.70 -2.51
CA ASP A 135 -15.29 16.76 -2.50
C ASP A 135 -14.75 18.07 -3.11
N LEU A 136 -13.51 18.42 -2.76
CA LEU A 136 -12.84 19.61 -3.29
C LEU A 136 -12.58 19.49 -4.80
N LYS A 137 -12.18 18.30 -5.27
CA LYS A 137 -11.96 18.03 -6.71
C LYS A 137 -13.28 18.13 -7.48
N MET A 138 -14.36 17.54 -6.96
CA MET A 138 -15.68 17.60 -7.58
C MET A 138 -16.21 19.03 -7.67
N LEU A 139 -16.05 19.81 -6.60
CA LEU A 139 -16.46 21.21 -6.54
C LEU A 139 -15.67 22.07 -7.55
N TYR A 140 -14.36 21.86 -7.66
CA TYR A 140 -13.52 22.56 -8.64
C TYR A 140 -13.95 22.22 -10.08
N LEU A 141 -14.02 20.93 -10.44
CA LEU A 141 -14.37 20.50 -11.80
C LEU A 141 -15.76 20.98 -12.21
N SER A 142 -16.74 20.98 -11.29
CA SER A 142 -18.08 21.49 -11.55
C SER A 142 -18.09 23.01 -11.86
N ARG A 143 -17.28 23.80 -11.14
CA ARG A 143 -17.13 25.24 -11.42
C ARG A 143 -16.54 25.48 -12.79
N GLU A 144 -15.52 24.72 -13.17
CA GLU A 144 -14.88 24.83 -14.48
C GLU A 144 -15.83 24.45 -15.62
N GLN A 145 -16.61 23.37 -15.46
CA GLN A 145 -17.66 22.97 -16.41
C GLN A 145 -18.75 24.05 -16.55
N LEU A 146 -19.15 24.69 -15.46
CA LEU A 146 -20.11 25.79 -15.48
C LEU A 146 -19.54 27.01 -16.20
N ASN A 147 -18.28 27.38 -15.92
CA ASN A 147 -17.60 28.48 -16.58
C ASN A 147 -17.47 28.25 -18.08
N ALA A 148 -17.13 27.03 -18.52
CA ALA A 148 -17.04 26.69 -19.94
C ALA A 148 -18.37 26.86 -20.69
N ARG A 149 -19.51 26.79 -19.98
CA ARG A 149 -20.85 27.01 -20.55
C ARG A 149 -21.26 28.48 -20.59
N LYS A 150 -20.44 29.42 -20.11
CA LYS A 150 -20.70 30.87 -20.18
C LYS A 150 -20.44 31.43 -21.59
N ILE A 151 -21.03 30.81 -22.60
CA ILE A 151 -21.10 31.35 -23.96
C ILE A 151 -22.56 31.76 -24.22
N SER A 152 -22.77 33.02 -24.57
CA SER A 152 -24.07 33.48 -25.07
C SER A 152 -24.09 33.26 -26.58
N PRO A 153 -25.03 32.49 -27.13
CA PRO A 153 -25.18 32.44 -28.58
C PRO A 153 -25.51 33.85 -29.08
N VAL A 154 -24.81 34.31 -30.12
CA VAL A 154 -25.21 35.51 -30.86
C VAL A 154 -26.30 35.07 -31.82
N ILE A 155 -27.52 35.53 -31.57
CA ILE A 155 -28.64 35.31 -32.47
C ILE A 155 -28.65 36.47 -33.46
N THR A 156 -28.34 36.21 -34.73
CA THR A 156 -28.44 37.23 -35.77
C THR A 156 -29.90 37.41 -36.20
N GLN A 157 -30.24 38.59 -36.71
CA GLN A 157 -31.62 38.90 -37.11
C GLN A 157 -32.11 38.00 -38.26
N GLU A 158 -31.21 37.54 -39.13
CA GLU A 158 -31.51 36.58 -40.19
C GLU A 158 -31.93 35.21 -39.65
N ASP A 159 -31.30 34.71 -38.56
CA ASP A 159 -31.65 33.45 -37.91
C ASP A 159 -33.01 33.50 -37.23
N LEU A 160 -33.42 34.68 -36.73
CA LEU A 160 -34.76 34.91 -36.18
C LEU A 160 -35.83 34.90 -37.27
N LEU A 161 -35.56 35.59 -38.38
CA LEU A 161 -36.50 35.70 -39.51
C LEU A 161 -36.66 34.37 -40.25
N ARG A 162 -35.64 33.52 -40.29
CA ARG A 162 -35.69 32.18 -40.91
C ARG A 162 -36.55 31.18 -40.13
N LYS A 163 -36.86 31.47 -38.86
CA LYS A 163 -37.60 30.58 -37.96
C LYS A 163 -39.10 30.94 -37.83
N MET A 164 -39.53 32.06 -38.42
CA MET A 164 -40.94 32.41 -38.67
C MET A 164 -41.38 31.86 -40.02
#